data_AF-A0A0M2UVV4-F1
#
_entry.id   AF-A0A0M2UVV4-F1
#
_cell.length_a   1.000
_cell.length_b   1.000
_cell.length_c   1.000
_cell.angle_alpha   90.00
_cell.angle_beta   90.00
_cell.angle_gamma   90.00
#
_symmetry.space_group_name_H-M   'P 1'
#
loop_
_entity.id
_entity.type
_entity.pdbx_description
1 polymer ?
#
loop_
_entity_poly.entity_id
_entity_poly.type
_entity_poly.pdbx_seq_one_letter_code
_entity_poly.pdbx_strand_id
1 'polypeptide(L)'
;MSRSERENFIVRILDQNNKPVGAGFLISPRHVLTCSHVISKLDEEITLDFPLLSTQKYKACIKVQFSPKESACPDDIEDIAVLEFLLNQELPNDVSFATVSDIRDLYDHPVNVCGFPEGNDGGSWVDGKLRGGVRLRAGYSLIRRCMQSA
;
A
#
# COMPACT_ATOMS: atom_id res chain seq x y z
N MET A 1 10.77 -12.00 7.67
CA MET A 1 9.47 -11.74 8.32
C MET A 1 8.58 -12.96 8.14
N SER A 2 7.96 -13.40 9.21
CA SER A 2 6.91 -14.42 9.19
C SER A 2 5.65 -13.91 8.49
N ARG A 3 4.68 -14.79 8.22
CA ARG A 3 3.38 -14.40 7.65
C ARG A 3 2.62 -13.48 8.60
N SER A 4 2.52 -13.85 9.88
CA SER A 4 1.83 -13.07 10.90
C SER A 4 2.41 -11.66 11.07
N GLU A 5 3.73 -11.49 11.00
CA GLU A 5 4.34 -10.15 11.06
C GLU A 5 3.94 -9.23 9.88
N ARG A 6 3.61 -9.81 8.73
CA ARG A 6 3.16 -9.06 7.55
C ARG A 6 1.70 -8.66 7.61
N GLU A 7 0.90 -9.39 8.37
CA GLU A 7 -0.51 -9.08 8.60
C GLU A 7 -0.66 -7.75 9.36
N ASN A 8 0.32 -7.44 10.20
CA ASN A 8 0.29 -6.30 11.11
C ASN A 8 0.45 -4.91 10.45
N PHE A 9 0.85 -4.85 9.18
CA PHE A 9 0.97 -3.59 8.45
C PHE A 9 0.01 -3.48 7.27
N ILE A 10 -0.79 -4.50 6.98
CA ILE A 10 -1.72 -4.49 5.83
C ILE A 10 -2.94 -3.66 6.17
N VAL A 11 -3.25 -2.75 5.26
CA VAL A 11 -4.40 -1.86 5.33
C VAL A 11 -5.35 -2.19 4.19
N ARG A 12 -6.65 -2.16 4.48
CA ARG A 12 -7.71 -2.26 3.48
C ARG A 12 -8.39 -0.91 3.34
N ILE A 13 -8.52 -0.46 2.10
CA ILE A 13 -9.13 0.82 1.76
C ILE A 13 -10.57 0.55 1.34
N LEU A 14 -11.49 1.33 1.89
CA LEU A 14 -12.93 1.12 1.75
C LEU A 14 -13.59 2.28 1.01
N ASP A 15 -14.61 1.97 0.22
CA ASP A 15 -15.54 2.96 -0.31
C ASP A 15 -16.57 3.42 0.73
N GLN A 16 -17.46 4.34 0.32
CA GLN A 16 -18.60 4.84 1.09
C GLN A 16 -19.60 3.75 1.54
N ASN A 17 -19.63 2.59 0.88
CA ASN A 17 -20.45 1.44 1.24
C ASN A 17 -19.70 0.44 2.14
N ASN A 18 -18.50 0.79 2.59
CA ASN A 18 -17.59 -0.08 3.34
C ASN A 18 -17.14 -1.32 2.56
N LYS A 19 -17.07 -1.22 1.24
CA LYS A 19 -16.56 -2.27 0.36
C LYS A 19 -15.09 -2.05 0.05
N PRO A 20 -14.26 -3.11 0.06
CA PRO A 20 -12.85 -2.99 -0.27
C PRO A 20 -12.67 -2.52 -1.72
N VAL A 21 -11.91 -1.46 -1.91
CA VAL A 21 -11.53 -0.93 -3.23
C VAL A 21 -10.05 -1.12 -3.52
N GLY A 22 -9.27 -1.45 -2.51
CA GLY A 22 -7.85 -1.71 -2.66
C GLY A 22 -7.16 -1.98 -1.33
N ALA A 23 -5.85 -2.09 -1.40
CA ALA A 23 -4.98 -2.36 -0.28
C ALA A 23 -3.90 -1.29 -0.16
N GLY A 24 -3.34 -1.16 1.03
CA GLY A 24 -2.14 -0.38 1.30
C GLY A 24 -1.33 -1.04 2.40
N PHE A 25 -0.24 -0.40 2.79
CA PHE A 25 0.53 -0.82 3.95
C PHE A 25 1.05 0.36 4.77
N LEU A 26 1.08 0.18 6.08
CA LEU A 26 1.58 1.16 7.03
C LEU A 26 3.12 1.25 6.92
N ILE A 27 3.65 2.46 6.68
CA ILE A 27 5.10 2.71 6.54
C ILE A 27 5.67 3.56 7.68
N SER A 28 4.81 4.21 8.47
CA SER A 28 5.16 4.97 9.66
C SER A 28 3.93 5.02 10.59
N PRO A 29 4.03 5.59 11.82
CA PRO A 29 2.90 5.67 12.75
C PRO A 29 1.64 6.35 12.20
N ARG A 30 1.75 7.14 11.11
CA ARG A 30 0.63 7.90 10.53
C ARG A 30 0.48 7.76 9.02
N HIS A 31 1.37 7.04 8.35
CA HIS A 31 1.42 7.04 6.89
C HIS A 31 1.15 5.65 6.31
N VAL A 32 0.20 5.59 5.38
CA VAL A 32 -0.11 4.40 4.59
C VAL A 32 0.31 4.65 3.15
N LEU A 33 1.06 3.71 2.57
CA LEU A 33 1.37 3.71 1.14
C LEU A 33 0.33 2.87 0.40
N THR A 34 -0.16 3.38 -0.72
CA THR A 34 -1.08 2.66 -1.62
C THR A 34 -0.87 3.11 -3.07
N CYS A 35 -1.66 2.57 -4.00
CA CYS A 35 -1.67 3.00 -5.38
C CYS A 35 -2.56 4.23 -5.56
N SER A 36 -2.11 5.17 -6.38
CA SER A 36 -2.87 6.39 -6.69
C SER A 36 -4.21 6.07 -7.38
N HIS A 37 -4.24 5.04 -8.23
CA HIS A 37 -5.48 4.64 -8.89
C HIS A 37 -6.56 4.15 -7.90
N VAL A 38 -6.17 3.55 -6.77
CA VAL A 38 -7.12 3.05 -5.75
C VAL A 38 -7.92 4.20 -5.15
N ILE A 39 -7.24 5.32 -4.87
CA ILE A 39 -7.82 6.47 -4.20
C ILE A 39 -8.41 7.51 -5.17
N SER A 40 -8.12 7.40 -6.47
CA SER A 40 -8.48 8.40 -7.49
C SER A 40 -9.99 8.67 -7.63
N LYS A 41 -10.82 7.73 -7.20
CA LYS A 41 -12.29 7.82 -7.24
C LYS A 41 -12.92 7.95 -5.86
N LEU A 42 -12.12 8.07 -4.82
CA LEU A 42 -12.58 8.22 -3.44
C LEU A 42 -12.71 9.70 -3.09
N ASP A 43 -13.48 9.96 -2.03
CA ASP A 43 -13.60 11.28 -1.45
C ASP A 43 -12.29 11.71 -0.76
N GLU A 44 -12.21 12.99 -0.38
CA GLU A 44 -11.05 13.55 0.32
C GLU A 44 -10.75 12.85 1.66
N GLU A 45 -11.80 12.37 2.34
CA GLU A 45 -11.69 11.57 3.56
C GLU A 45 -11.82 10.08 3.25
N ILE A 46 -10.69 9.39 3.26
CA ILE A 46 -10.59 7.98 2.92
C ILE A 46 -10.80 7.13 4.18
N THR A 47 -11.67 6.13 4.07
CA THR A 47 -11.91 5.16 5.14
C THR A 47 -11.04 3.93 4.93
N LEU A 48 -10.39 3.47 5.99
CA LEU A 48 -9.53 2.28 5.95
C LEU A 48 -9.55 1.52 7.28
N ASP A 49 -9.13 0.26 7.27
CA ASP A 49 -8.97 -0.57 8.46
C ASP A 49 -7.75 -1.52 8.35
N PHE A 50 -7.45 -2.18 9.47
CA PHE A 50 -6.43 -3.25 9.56
C PHE A 50 -7.16 -4.60 9.66
N PRO A 51 -7.66 -5.16 8.54
CA PRO A 51 -8.66 -6.25 8.59
C PRO A 51 -8.12 -7.54 9.21
N LEU A 52 -6.81 -7.68 9.32
CA LEU A 52 -6.14 -8.86 9.90
C LEU A 52 -5.79 -8.67 11.38
N LEU A 53 -6.02 -7.47 11.94
CA LEU A 53 -5.79 -7.14 13.35
C LEU A 53 -7.06 -6.73 14.09
N SER A 54 -7.90 -5.91 13.47
CA SER A 54 -9.04 -5.27 14.11
C SER A 54 -10.12 -4.89 13.09
N THR A 55 -11.37 -4.84 13.54
CA THR A 55 -12.50 -4.33 12.75
C THR A 55 -12.70 -2.83 12.91
N GLN A 56 -11.84 -2.15 13.68
CA GLN A 56 -11.89 -0.70 13.87
C GLN A 56 -11.57 0.02 12.56
N LYS A 57 -12.41 0.99 12.20
CA LYS A 57 -12.21 1.85 11.03
C LYS A 57 -11.53 3.15 11.42
N TYR A 58 -10.76 3.66 10.48
CA TYR A 58 -9.96 4.86 10.60
C TYR A 58 -10.24 5.79 9.42
N LYS A 59 -9.87 7.05 9.60
CA LYS A 59 -10.00 8.08 8.58
C LYS A 59 -8.62 8.64 8.24
N ALA A 60 -8.37 8.81 6.96
CA ALA A 60 -7.14 9.38 6.45
C ALA A 60 -7.43 10.38 5.33
N CYS A 61 -6.49 11.29 5.11
CA CYS A 61 -6.51 12.20 3.96
C CYS A 61 -5.31 11.91 3.05
N ILE A 62 -5.40 12.39 1.80
CA ILE A 62 -4.30 12.28 0.84
C ILE A 62 -3.21 13.28 1.23
N LYS A 63 -2.02 12.78 1.58
CA LYS A 63 -0.85 13.61 1.89
C LYS A 63 -0.04 13.94 0.64
N VAL A 64 0.20 12.92 -0.19
CA VAL A 64 0.92 13.03 -1.46
C VAL A 64 0.29 12.07 -2.45
N GLN A 65 0.17 12.48 -3.72
CA GLN A 65 -0.33 11.64 -4.79
C GLN A 65 0.51 11.84 -6.06
N PHE A 66 0.96 10.71 -6.63
CA PHE A 66 1.61 10.63 -7.94
C PHE A 66 0.70 9.84 -8.86
N SER A 67 -0.03 10.54 -9.74
CA SER A 67 -0.92 9.90 -10.71
C SER A 67 -0.15 9.06 -11.74
N PRO A 68 -0.76 7.98 -12.26
CA PRO A 68 -0.22 7.27 -13.42
C PRO A 68 -0.02 8.24 -14.59
N LYS A 69 1.06 8.10 -15.37
CA LYS A 69 1.28 8.90 -16.58
C LYS A 69 1.14 8.04 -17.83
N GLU A 70 0.72 8.64 -18.93
CA GLU A 70 0.65 7.96 -20.24
C GLU A 70 2.04 7.65 -20.83
N SER A 71 3.05 8.46 -20.47
CA SER A 71 4.43 8.29 -20.91
C SER A 71 5.37 8.44 -19.72
N ALA A 72 5.79 7.32 -19.16
CA ALA A 72 6.69 7.27 -18.02
C ALA A 72 8.16 7.46 -18.45
N CYS A 73 8.88 8.31 -17.73
CA CYS A 73 10.34 8.30 -17.76
C CYS A 73 10.89 7.27 -16.75
N PRO A 74 12.11 6.73 -16.95
CA PRO A 74 12.74 5.75 -16.05
C PRO A 74 12.79 6.14 -14.57
N ASP A 75 12.81 7.44 -14.28
CA ASP A 75 12.92 8.00 -12.94
C ASP A 75 11.61 8.67 -12.48
N ASP A 76 10.49 8.39 -13.15
CA ASP A 76 9.18 8.91 -12.75
C ASP A 76 8.53 8.05 -11.67
N ILE A 77 8.15 8.70 -10.57
CA ILE A 77 7.26 8.11 -9.56
C ILE A 77 5.84 8.14 -10.14
N GLU A 78 5.21 6.98 -10.22
CA GLU A 78 3.87 6.84 -10.76
C GLU A 78 3.05 5.86 -9.94
N ASP A 79 1.73 6.05 -10.01
CA ASP A 79 0.72 5.24 -9.36
C ASP A 79 0.97 4.98 -7.87
N ILE A 80 1.44 5.99 -7.15
CA ILE A 80 1.72 5.93 -5.71
C ILE A 80 0.98 7.05 -5.00
N ALA A 81 0.36 6.73 -3.87
CA ALA A 81 -0.21 7.71 -2.96
C ALA A 81 0.22 7.42 -1.51
N VAL A 82 0.41 8.49 -0.74
CA VAL A 82 0.62 8.46 0.69
C VAL A 82 -0.63 9.02 1.36
N LEU A 83 -1.24 8.23 2.23
CA LEU A 83 -2.35 8.65 3.07
C LEU A 83 -1.83 8.96 4.47
N GLU A 84 -2.37 10.01 5.08
CA GLU A 84 -2.08 10.41 6.46
C GLU A 84 -3.34 10.23 7.32
N PHE A 85 -3.24 9.47 8.42
CA PHE A 85 -4.34 9.35 9.39
C PHE A 85 -4.72 10.73 9.96
N LEU A 86 -6.01 10.94 10.23
CA LEU A 86 -6.46 12.16 10.93
C LEU A 86 -5.89 12.23 12.36
N LEU A 87 -5.87 13.44 12.94
CA LEU A 87 -5.38 13.65 14.31
C LEU A 87 -6.22 12.86 15.34
N ASN A 88 -5.57 12.47 16.44
CA ASN A 88 -6.19 11.80 17.60
C ASN A 88 -6.76 10.40 17.34
N GLN A 89 -6.31 9.70 16.28
CA GLN A 89 -6.62 8.29 16.07
C GLN A 89 -5.49 7.41 16.61
N GLU A 90 -5.82 6.52 17.55
CA GLU A 90 -4.89 5.54 18.09
C GLU A 90 -4.97 4.24 17.26
N LEU A 91 -3.84 3.86 16.65
CA LEU A 91 -3.73 2.60 15.92
C LEU A 91 -3.68 1.41 16.89
N PRO A 92 -4.03 0.18 16.45
CA PRO A 92 -3.89 -1.00 17.29
C PRO A 92 -2.45 -1.19 17.76
N ASN A 93 -2.24 -1.67 19.00
CA ASN A 93 -0.89 -1.83 19.56
C ASN A 93 0.01 -2.79 18.77
N ASP A 94 -0.59 -3.73 18.06
CA ASP A 94 0.13 -4.78 17.34
C ASP A 94 0.53 -4.37 15.91
N VAL A 95 0.22 -3.14 15.47
CA VAL A 95 0.64 -2.68 14.14
C VAL A 95 2.15 -2.66 14.01
N SER A 96 2.63 -3.01 12.83
CA SER A 96 4.04 -2.91 12.45
C SER A 96 4.19 -2.01 11.23
N PHE A 97 5.43 -1.72 10.85
CA PHE A 97 5.73 -0.92 9.66
C PHE A 97 6.37 -1.79 8.58
N ALA A 98 5.83 -1.70 7.37
CA ALA A 98 6.42 -2.33 6.22
C ALA A 98 7.79 -1.70 5.93
N THR A 99 8.81 -2.54 5.77
CA THR A 99 10.13 -2.09 5.34
C THR A 99 10.22 -2.10 3.82
N VAL A 100 10.50 -0.94 3.23
CA VAL A 100 10.80 -0.85 1.80
C VAL A 100 12.26 -1.13 1.58
N SER A 101 12.54 -2.22 0.86
CA SER A 101 13.90 -2.66 0.53
C SER A 101 14.16 -2.54 -0.96
N ASP A 102 15.34 -2.03 -1.33
CA ASP A 102 15.84 -2.10 -2.70
C ASP A 102 16.55 -3.45 -2.87
N ILE A 103 15.82 -4.42 -3.44
CA ILE A 103 16.31 -5.76 -3.66
C ILE A 103 16.74 -5.87 -5.12
N ARG A 104 18.01 -6.25 -5.33
CA ARG A 104 18.56 -6.58 -6.64
C ARG A 104 18.42 -8.07 -6.89
N ASP A 105 18.30 -8.44 -8.15
CA ASP A 105 18.16 -9.84 -8.61
C ASP A 105 16.95 -10.58 -8.01
N LEU A 106 15.77 -10.22 -8.52
CA LEU A 106 14.48 -10.74 -8.06
C LEU A 106 14.02 -11.99 -8.83
N TYR A 107 14.85 -12.54 -9.73
CA TYR A 107 14.41 -13.69 -10.52
C TYR A 107 14.21 -14.93 -9.64
N ASP A 108 13.07 -15.60 -9.81
CA ASP A 108 12.59 -16.73 -9.01
C ASP A 108 12.42 -16.44 -7.50
N HIS A 109 12.54 -15.18 -7.07
CA HIS A 109 12.37 -14.81 -5.67
C HIS A 109 10.92 -15.06 -5.22
N PRO A 110 10.69 -15.77 -4.10
CA PRO A 110 9.35 -16.01 -3.59
C PRO A 110 8.70 -14.71 -3.14
N VAL A 111 7.42 -14.56 -3.43
CA VAL A 111 6.62 -13.39 -3.01
C VAL A 111 5.28 -13.84 -2.45
N ASN A 112 4.76 -13.02 -1.55
CA ASN A 112 3.40 -13.15 -1.04
C ASN A 112 2.69 -11.84 -1.28
N VAL A 113 1.52 -11.92 -1.88
CA VAL A 113 0.65 -10.78 -2.15
C VAL A 113 -0.62 -10.96 -1.35
N CYS A 114 -0.99 -9.95 -0.57
CA CYS A 114 -2.29 -9.88 0.07
C CYS A 114 -3.15 -8.86 -0.69
N GLY A 115 -4.37 -9.24 -1.00
CA GLY A 115 -5.35 -8.37 -1.64
C GLY A 115 -6.77 -8.72 -1.19
N PHE A 116 -7.73 -7.91 -1.63
CA PHE A 116 -9.15 -8.01 -1.26
C PHE A 116 -9.98 -8.20 -2.54
N PRO A 117 -10.00 -9.41 -3.11
CA PRO A 117 -10.74 -9.67 -4.34
C PRO A 117 -12.25 -9.65 -4.10
N GLU A 118 -13.00 -9.43 -5.17
CA GLU A 118 -14.46 -9.48 -5.14
C GLU A 118 -14.96 -10.81 -4.54
N GLY A 119 -15.92 -10.71 -3.61
CA GLY A 119 -16.47 -11.87 -2.91
C GLY A 119 -15.66 -12.34 -1.70
N ASN A 120 -14.46 -11.78 -1.45
CA ASN A 120 -13.69 -12.06 -0.24
C ASN A 120 -13.15 -10.78 0.41
N ASP A 121 -14.05 -10.10 1.15
CA ASP A 121 -13.73 -8.85 1.83
C ASP A 121 -12.65 -9.05 2.91
N GLY A 122 -12.52 -10.25 3.48
CA GLY A 122 -11.53 -10.58 4.53
C GLY A 122 -10.08 -10.65 4.04
N GLY A 123 -9.88 -10.62 2.72
CA GLY A 123 -8.58 -10.68 2.09
C GLY A 123 -8.12 -12.11 1.82
N SER A 124 -7.21 -12.23 0.86
CA SER A 124 -6.60 -13.50 0.47
C SER A 124 -5.11 -13.31 0.22
N TRP A 125 -4.34 -14.30 0.63
CA TRP A 125 -2.93 -14.39 0.32
C TRP A 125 -2.70 -15.26 -0.90
N VAL A 126 -1.84 -14.79 -1.80
CA VAL A 126 -1.36 -15.55 -2.95
C VAL A 126 0.15 -15.66 -2.86
N ASP A 127 0.65 -16.89 -2.93
CA ASP A 127 2.06 -17.21 -3.06
C ASP A 127 2.47 -17.19 -4.53
N GLY A 128 3.65 -16.66 -4.82
CA GLY A 128 4.17 -16.59 -6.18
C GLY A 128 5.68 -16.51 -6.23
N LYS A 129 6.20 -16.39 -7.45
CA LYS A 129 7.61 -16.11 -7.70
C LYS A 129 7.75 -14.99 -8.71
N LEU A 130 8.66 -14.06 -8.44
CA LEU A 130 9.00 -13.02 -9.40
C LEU A 130 9.76 -13.63 -10.58
N ARG A 131 9.45 -13.21 -11.81
CA ARG A 131 10.05 -13.76 -13.04
C ARG A 131 11.00 -12.78 -13.73
N GLY A 132 11.50 -11.81 -12.96
CA GLY A 132 12.32 -10.71 -13.46
C GLY A 132 11.50 -9.44 -13.66
N GLY A 133 12.19 -8.33 -13.89
CA GLY A 133 11.56 -7.05 -14.17
C GLY A 133 11.07 -6.99 -15.62
N VAL A 134 9.83 -6.53 -15.81
CA VAL A 134 9.33 -6.13 -17.13
C VAL A 134 9.87 -4.72 -17.41
N ARG A 135 11.12 -4.64 -17.88
CA ARG A 135 11.76 -3.37 -18.23
C ARG A 135 11.39 -2.98 -19.66
N LEU A 136 10.72 -1.85 -19.83
CA LEU A 136 11.19 -0.90 -20.84
C LEU A 136 12.41 -0.20 -20.20
N ARG A 137 13.55 -0.03 -20.89
CA ARG A 137 14.76 0.65 -20.35
C ARG A 137 14.31 1.92 -19.60
N ALA A 138 14.57 2.15 -18.31
CA ALA A 138 15.87 2.23 -17.63
C ALA A 138 15.71 2.32 -16.09
N GLY A 139 16.81 2.61 -15.38
CA GLY A 139 16.84 3.29 -14.07
C GLY A 139 16.44 2.47 -12.85
N TYR A 140 16.70 2.96 -11.63
CA TYR A 140 16.41 2.33 -10.33
C TYR A 140 16.09 3.44 -9.31
N SER A 141 15.32 3.10 -8.28
CA SER A 141 15.15 3.78 -6.97
C SER A 141 14.25 5.05 -6.93
N LEU A 142 12.96 4.84 -6.62
CA LEU A 142 11.98 5.93 -6.50
C LEU A 142 11.19 5.99 -5.19
N ILE A 143 10.98 4.86 -4.51
CA ILE A 143 10.14 4.81 -3.29
C ILE A 143 10.77 5.61 -2.12
N ARG A 144 12.11 5.75 -2.07
CA ARG A 144 12.78 6.53 -1.01
C ARG A 144 12.45 8.03 -1.06
N ARG A 145 12.11 8.59 -2.23
CA ARG A 145 11.82 10.04 -2.32
C ARG A 145 10.48 10.40 -1.70
N CYS A 146 9.47 9.53 -1.81
CA CYS A 146 8.18 9.74 -1.14
C CYS A 146 8.30 9.79 0.38
N MET A 147 9.20 8.97 0.96
CA MET A 147 9.43 8.92 2.41
C MET A 147 10.25 10.09 2.96
N GLN A 148 10.98 10.82 2.12
CA GLN A 148 11.78 11.98 2.55
C GLN A 148 10.98 13.30 2.55
N SER A 149 9.78 13.28 1.97
CA SER A 149 8.87 14.44 1.90
C SER A 149 7.62 14.27 2.77
N ALA A 150 7.57 13.21 3.59
CA ALA A 150 6.49 12.89 4.52
C ALA A 150 6.93 13.11 5.97
#